data_AF-A0A7C4Y702-F1
#
_entry.id   AF-A0A7C4Y702-F1
#
_cell.length_a   1.000
_cell.length_b   1.000
_cell.length_c   1.000
_cell.angle_alpha   90.00
_cell.angle_beta   90.00
_cell.angle_gamma   90.00
#
_symmetry.space_group_name_H-M   'P 1'
#
loop_
_entity.id
_entity.type
_entity.pdbx_description
1 polymer ?
#
loop_
_entity_poly.entity_id
_entity_poly.type
_entity_poly.pdbx_seq_one_letter_code
_entity_poly.pdbx_strand_id
1 'polypeptide(L)'
;NYTKQVKEKGLPNKFIGKNFVFDDRLGERITDDIIANCHQCGKPADTHTNCKNDGCHLLFIQCDECAAKYEGCCSKECQDTIHLPAERRKELRKGIDKGRNIFNKSRERVRPGLK
;
A
#
# COMPACT_ATOMS: atom_id res chain seq x y z
N ASN A 1 12.30 -14.17 17.51
CA ASN A 1 12.26 -13.61 16.15
C ASN A 1 13.19 -14.44 15.27
N TYR A 2 12.65 -15.09 14.23
CA TYR A 2 13.40 -15.94 13.30
C TYR A 2 14.59 -15.20 12.65
N THR A 3 14.36 -13.97 12.18
CA THR A 3 15.38 -13.19 11.45
C THR A 3 16.58 -12.89 12.35
N LYS A 4 16.31 -12.58 13.63
CA LYS A 4 17.34 -12.42 14.68
C LYS A 4 18.14 -13.70 14.92
N GLN A 5 17.47 -14.84 15.08
CA GLN A 5 18.14 -16.13 15.31
C GLN A 5 19.02 -16.56 14.14
N VAL A 6 18.56 -16.34 12.91
CA VAL A 6 19.32 -16.65 11.69
C VAL A 6 20.59 -15.80 11.62
N LYS A 7 20.50 -14.50 11.90
CA LYS A 7 21.66 -13.59 11.96
C LYS A 7 22.64 -13.98 13.08
N GLU A 8 22.14 -14.22 14.28
CA GLU A 8 22.97 -14.58 15.45
C GLU A 8 23.69 -15.92 15.27
N LYS A 9 23.05 -16.89 14.62
CA LYS A 9 23.60 -18.23 14.42
C LYS A 9 24.34 -18.39 13.08
N GLY A 10 24.46 -17.32 12.28
CA GLY A 10 25.08 -17.38 10.95
C GLY A 10 24.41 -18.38 10.00
N LEU A 11 23.11 -18.61 10.16
CA LEU A 11 22.37 -19.58 9.36
C LEU A 11 21.94 -18.96 8.02
N PRO A 12 21.74 -19.76 6.96
CA PRO A 12 21.13 -19.28 5.72
C PRO A 12 19.70 -18.76 5.98
N ASN A 13 19.44 -17.52 5.57
CA ASN A 13 18.10 -16.94 5.65
C ASN A 13 17.23 -17.44 4.49
N LYS A 14 16.01 -17.90 4.80
CA LYS A 14 15.06 -18.40 3.80
C LYS A 14 14.01 -17.36 3.40
N PHE A 15 13.90 -16.24 4.11
CA PHE A 15 13.00 -15.15 3.72
C PHE A 15 13.67 -14.27 2.65
N ILE A 16 12.88 -13.89 1.66
CA ILE A 16 13.28 -13.02 0.56
C ILE A 16 12.39 -11.78 0.58
N GLY A 17 13.00 -10.61 0.52
CA GLY A 17 12.34 -9.32 0.46
C GLY A 17 11.98 -8.73 1.82
N LYS A 18 10.74 -8.24 1.95
CA LYS A 18 10.24 -7.50 3.12
C LYS A 18 9.09 -8.24 3.75
N ASN A 19 9.18 -8.45 5.06
CA ASN A 19 8.05 -8.97 5.81
C ASN A 19 7.07 -7.84 6.08
N PHE A 20 5.82 -8.00 5.65
CA PHE A 20 4.74 -7.07 6.03
C PHE A 20 4.39 -7.30 7.51
N VAL A 21 4.43 -6.23 8.32
CA VAL A 21 4.03 -6.27 9.72
C VAL A 21 2.82 -5.37 9.94
N PHE A 22 1.94 -5.76 10.87
CA PHE A 22 0.65 -5.11 11.11
C PHE A 22 0.73 -3.96 12.14
N ASP A 23 1.90 -3.33 12.28
CA ASP A 23 2.11 -2.14 13.11
C ASP A 23 2.54 -0.93 12.25
N ASP A 24 2.80 0.21 12.89
CA ASP A 24 3.15 1.47 12.21
C ASP A 24 4.39 1.39 11.31
N ARG A 25 5.23 0.36 11.45
CA ARG A 25 6.41 0.15 10.60
C ARG A 25 6.03 -0.33 9.20
N LEU A 26 4.89 -1.01 9.04
CA LEU A 26 4.37 -1.62 7.81
C LEU A 26 5.31 -2.61 7.09
N GLY A 27 6.51 -2.84 7.62
CA GLY A 27 7.31 -4.01 7.31
C GLY A 27 8.75 -3.94 7.82
N GLU A 28 9.40 -5.09 7.80
CA GLU A 28 10.79 -5.30 8.17
C GLU A 28 11.55 -5.80 6.94
N ARG A 29 12.56 -5.04 6.49
CA ARG A 29 13.41 -5.44 5.35
C ARG A 29 14.30 -6.61 5.78
N ILE A 30 14.24 -7.72 5.04
CA ILE A 30 14.99 -8.94 5.34
C ILE A 30 16.17 -9.15 4.40
N THR A 31 15.95 -8.96 3.10
CA THR A 31 16.99 -8.92 2.05
C THR A 31 16.82 -7.66 1.22
N ASP A 32 17.58 -7.45 0.14
CA ASP A 32 17.41 -6.30 -0.78
C ASP A 32 16.48 -6.60 -1.97
N ASP A 33 16.02 -7.85 -2.09
CA ASP A 33 15.13 -8.27 -3.17
C ASP A 33 13.77 -7.56 -3.11
N ILE A 34 13.29 -7.09 -4.25
CA ILE A 34 11.95 -6.53 -4.41
C ILE A 34 11.12 -7.55 -5.18
N ILE A 35 10.19 -8.20 -4.48
CA ILE A 35 9.36 -9.30 -5.02
C ILE A 35 7.93 -8.85 -5.38
N ALA A 36 7.67 -7.54 -5.34
CA ALA A 36 6.38 -6.94 -5.63
C ALA A 36 6.53 -5.73 -6.56
N ASN A 37 5.40 -5.24 -7.05
CA ASN A 37 5.34 -4.11 -7.96
C ASN A 37 4.39 -3.04 -7.42
N CYS A 38 4.66 -1.79 -7.75
CA CYS A 38 3.75 -0.68 -7.51
C CYS A 38 2.41 -0.93 -8.22
N HIS A 39 1.31 -0.79 -7.48
CA HIS A 39 -0.05 -1.03 -7.97
C HIS A 39 -0.61 0.10 -8.85
N GLN A 40 0.21 1.05 -9.29
CA GLN A 40 -0.21 2.18 -10.14
C GLN A 40 0.59 2.20 -11.44
N CYS A 41 1.91 2.04 -11.36
CA CYS A 41 2.79 2.07 -12.53
C CYS A 41 3.40 0.71 -12.90
N GLY A 42 3.28 -0.32 -12.05
CA GLY A 42 3.82 -1.65 -12.29
C GLY A 42 5.33 -1.81 -12.10
N LYS A 43 6.08 -0.74 -11.82
CA LYS A 43 7.52 -0.80 -11.51
C LYS A 43 7.78 -1.59 -10.22
N PRO A 44 8.95 -2.22 -10.04
CA PRO A 44 9.32 -2.90 -8.79
C PRO A 44 9.16 -1.95 -7.59
N ALA A 45 8.40 -2.38 -6.59
CA ALA A 45 8.21 -1.67 -5.32
C ALA A 45 7.62 -2.61 -4.27
N ASP A 46 7.92 -2.40 -3.01
CA ASP A 46 7.44 -3.21 -1.88
C ASP A 46 6.96 -2.37 -0.67
N THR A 47 6.90 -1.05 -0.84
CA THR A 47 6.37 -0.13 0.17
C THR A 47 4.85 -0.20 0.22
N HIS A 48 4.34 -0.86 1.26
CA HIS A 48 2.93 -0.82 1.61
C HIS A 48 2.58 0.53 2.25
N THR A 49 1.46 1.11 1.83
CA THR A 49 0.94 2.38 2.35
C THR A 49 -0.58 2.40 2.30
N ASN A 50 -1.19 3.16 3.21
CA ASN A 50 -2.61 3.43 3.19
C ASN A 50 -2.88 4.66 2.30
N CYS A 51 -3.93 4.58 1.47
CA CYS A 51 -4.39 5.72 0.70
C CYS A 51 -4.66 6.93 1.60
N LYS A 52 -4.09 8.11 1.26
CA LYS A 52 -4.24 9.36 2.02
C LYS A 52 -5.66 9.96 2.04
N ASN A 53 -6.55 9.48 1.19
CA ASN A 53 -7.98 9.76 1.33
C ASN A 53 -8.53 8.94 2.50
N ASP A 54 -8.85 9.59 3.62
CA ASP A 54 -9.39 8.93 4.82
C ASP A 54 -10.65 8.12 4.52
N GLY A 55 -11.50 8.54 3.57
CA GLY A 55 -12.67 7.76 3.19
C GLY A 55 -12.30 6.45 2.47
N CYS A 56 -11.07 6.32 1.96
CA CYS A 56 -10.58 5.21 1.15
C CYS A 56 -10.16 4.00 1.98
N HIS A 57 -9.21 4.16 2.90
CA HIS A 57 -8.59 3.09 3.70
C HIS A 57 -8.03 1.90 2.90
N LEU A 58 -7.72 2.08 1.60
CA LEU A 58 -7.10 1.01 0.82
C LEU A 58 -5.61 0.92 1.19
N LEU A 59 -5.17 -0.26 1.64
CA LEU A 59 -3.76 -0.62 1.78
C LEU A 59 -3.24 -1.16 0.44
N PHE A 60 -2.16 -0.58 -0.09
CA PHE A 60 -1.61 -0.92 -1.40
C PHE A 60 -0.09 -0.67 -1.47
N ILE A 61 0.56 -1.13 -2.54
CA ILE A 61 1.99 -0.90 -2.78
C ILE A 61 2.16 0.29 -3.71
N GLN A 62 2.97 1.28 -3.29
CA GLN A 62 3.23 2.50 -4.04
C GLN A 62 4.73 2.78 -4.10
N CYS A 63 5.27 3.08 -5.30
CA CYS A 63 6.63 3.60 -5.41
C CYS A 63 6.67 5.11 -5.13
N ASP A 64 7.86 5.64 -4.82
CA ASP A 64 8.03 7.05 -4.44
C ASP A 64 7.60 8.03 -5.54
N GLU A 65 7.86 7.70 -6.81
CA GLU A 65 7.40 8.52 -7.95
C GLU A 65 5.87 8.65 -7.98
N CYS A 66 5.16 7.56 -7.72
CA CYS A 66 3.70 7.55 -7.69
C CYS A 66 3.16 8.18 -6.41
N ALA A 67 3.85 8.03 -5.28
CA ALA A 67 3.52 8.72 -4.04
C ALA A 67 3.60 10.24 -4.21
N ALA A 68 4.63 10.75 -4.90
CA ALA A 68 4.75 12.16 -5.25
C ALA A 68 3.65 12.60 -6.23
N LYS A 69 3.41 11.83 -7.30
CA LYS A 69 2.42 12.16 -8.35
C LYS A 69 0.98 12.19 -7.84
N TYR A 70 0.61 11.23 -6.98
CA TYR A 70 -0.76 11.05 -6.48
C TYR A 70 -0.94 11.51 -5.02
N GLU A 71 0.06 12.18 -4.43
CA GLU A 71 0.03 12.66 -3.04
C GLU A 71 -0.32 11.55 -2.04
N GLY A 72 0.28 10.36 -2.22
CA GLY A 72 0.00 9.18 -1.40
C GLY A 72 -1.39 8.57 -1.59
N CYS A 73 -2.14 8.97 -2.61
CA CYS A 73 -3.43 8.38 -2.94
C CYS A 73 -3.30 7.20 -3.90
N CYS A 74 -4.22 6.25 -3.77
CA CYS A 74 -4.26 5.05 -4.62
C CYS A 74 -4.78 5.34 -6.04
N SER A 75 -5.45 6.47 -6.26
CA SER A 75 -5.98 6.86 -7.57
C SER A 75 -6.11 8.38 -7.69
N LYS A 76 -6.31 8.85 -8.93
CA LYS A 76 -6.57 10.26 -9.22
C LYS A 76 -7.84 10.76 -8.51
N GLU A 77 -8.92 9.97 -8.51
CA GLU A 77 -10.16 10.29 -7.79
C GLU A 77 -9.93 10.51 -6.29
N CYS A 78 -9.08 9.69 -5.67
CA CYS A 78 -8.74 9.85 -4.25
C CYS A 78 -7.87 11.10 -4.02
N GLN A 79 -6.95 11.41 -4.93
CA GLN A 79 -6.19 12.66 -4.91
C GLN A 79 -7.12 13.88 -5.03
N ASP A 80 -8.06 13.85 -5.96
CA ASP A 80 -9.01 14.95 -6.14
C ASP A 80 -9.91 15.10 -4.90
N THR A 81 -10.26 13.99 -4.24
CA THR A 81 -11.05 14.00 -3.00
C THR A 81 -10.31 14.69 -1.85
N ILE A 82 -9.00 14.48 -1.67
CA ILE A 82 -8.27 15.11 -0.55
C ILE A 82 -8.19 16.63 -0.67
N HIS A 83 -8.26 17.17 -1.89
CA HIS A 83 -8.28 18.60 -2.20
C HIS A 83 -9.65 19.26 -2.04
N LEU A 84 -10.71 18.49 -1.78
CA LEU A 84 -12.03 19.05 -1.49
C LEU A 84 -12.10 19.64 -0.07
N PRO A 85 -12.97 20.64 0.17
CA PRO A 85 -13.25 21.15 1.51
C PRO A 85 -13.62 20.02 2.49
N ALA A 86 -13.24 20.19 3.76
CA ALA A 86 -13.46 19.19 4.81
C ALA A 86 -14.92 18.72 4.90
N GLU A 87 -15.87 19.64 4.79
CA GLU A 87 -17.30 19.32 4.82
C GLU A 87 -17.71 18.43 3.64
N ARG A 88 -17.22 18.72 2.43
CA ARG A 88 -17.51 17.87 1.26
C ARG A 88 -16.90 16.48 1.38
N ARG A 89 -15.68 16.38 1.92
CA ARG A 89 -15.04 15.07 2.20
C ARG A 89 -15.85 14.26 3.21
N LYS A 90 -16.40 14.91 4.25
CA LYS A 90 -17.27 14.28 5.25
C LYS A 90 -18.58 13.78 4.63
N GLU A 91 -19.18 14.54 3.73
CA GLU A 91 -20.39 14.12 3.01
C GLU A 91 -20.12 12.90 2.13
N LEU A 92 -19.03 12.92 1.37
CA LEU A 92 -18.67 11.82 0.47
C LEU A 92 -18.41 10.50 1.18
N ARG A 93 -17.98 10.51 2.46
CA ARG A 93 -17.77 9.28 3.24
C ARG A 93 -19.02 8.82 4.01
N LYS A 94 -20.03 9.68 4.16
CA LYS A 94 -21.19 9.40 5.03
C LYS A 94 -22.05 8.29 4.42
N GLY A 95 -22.26 7.21 5.18
CA GLY A 95 -23.15 6.11 4.80
C GLY A 95 -22.59 5.15 3.74
N ILE A 96 -21.31 5.27 3.36
CA ILE A 96 -20.68 4.35 2.42
C ILE A 96 -20.04 3.19 3.18
N ASP A 97 -20.56 1.98 2.97
CA ASP A 97 -19.88 0.73 3.34
C ASP A 97 -19.06 0.21 2.14
N LYS A 98 -17.76 0.04 2.35
CA LYS A 98 -16.84 -0.46 1.31
C LYS A 98 -16.66 -1.97 1.34
N GLY A 99 -17.25 -2.66 2.32
CA GLY A 99 -17.03 -4.08 2.55
C GLY A 99 -15.54 -4.43 2.60
N ARG A 100 -15.17 -5.54 1.94
CA ARG A 100 -13.79 -6.01 1.87
C ARG A 100 -12.97 -5.17 0.88
N ASN A 101 -12.42 -4.05 1.36
CA ASN A 101 -11.61 -3.10 0.59
C ASN A 101 -10.14 -3.57 0.43
N ILE A 102 -9.97 -4.70 -0.26
CA ILE A 102 -8.66 -5.32 -0.48
C ILE A 102 -8.23 -5.11 -1.93
N PHE A 103 -6.98 -4.67 -2.13
CA PHE A 103 -6.36 -4.69 -3.44
C PHE A 103 -6.18 -6.15 -3.89
N ASN A 104 -6.73 -6.50 -5.06
CA ASN A 104 -6.60 -7.84 -5.62
C ASN A 104 -6.09 -7.74 -7.06
N LYS A 105 -4.87 -8.24 -7.28
CA LYS A 105 -4.19 -8.26 -8.59
C LYS A 105 -4.79 -9.29 -9.58
N SER A 106 -5.40 -10.37 -9.10
CA SER A 106 -5.89 -11.49 -9.91
C SER A 106 -7.37 -11.39 -10.30
N ARG A 107 -8.11 -10.41 -9.77
CA ARG A 107 -9.51 -10.19 -10.09
C ARG A 107 -9.65 -8.92 -10.93
N GLU A 108 -10.37 -9.00 -12.04
CA GLU A 108 -10.68 -7.88 -12.96
C GLU A 108 -11.30 -6.65 -12.27
N ARG A 109 -11.85 -6.82 -11.06
CA ARG A 109 -12.28 -5.71 -10.20
C ARG A 109 -11.10 -5.02 -9.54
N VAL A 110 -10.11 -4.63 -10.34
CA VAL A 110 -9.17 -3.60 -9.91
C VAL A 110 -9.97 -2.30 -9.90
N ARG A 111 -9.93 -1.56 -8.78
CA ARG A 111 -10.56 -0.23 -8.71
C ARG A 111 -10.07 0.61 -9.89
N PRO A 112 -10.92 1.40 -10.57
CA PRO A 112 -10.50 2.21 -11.71
C PRO A 112 -9.23 3.02 -11.39
N GLY A 113 -8.16 2.80 -12.17
CA GLY A 113 -6.89 3.51 -12.03
C GLY A 113 -5.82 2.86 -11.14
N LEU A 114 -6.08 1.69 -10.55
CA LEU A 114 -5.05 0.82 -9.99
C LEU A 114 -4.70 -0.26 -11.04
N LYS A 115 -3.43 -0.61 -11.19
CA LYS A 115 -2.93 -1.63 -12.14
C LYS A 115 -2.18 -2.73 -11.41
#